data_AF-A0A9P5CR46-F1
#
_entry.id   AF-A0A9P5CR46-F1
#
_cell.length_a   1.000
_cell.length_b   1.000
_cell.length_c   1.000
_cell.angle_alpha   90.00
_cell.angle_beta   90.00
_cell.angle_gamma   90.00
#
_symmetry.space_group_name_H-M   'P 1'
#
loop_
_entity.id
_entity.type
_entity.pdbx_description
1 polymer ?
#
loop_
_entity_poly.entity_id
_entity_poly.type
_entity_poly.pdbx_seq_one_letter_code
_entity_poly.pdbx_strand_id
1 'polypeptide(L)'
;MNQQPGEALQLRGGGGGGGSPFNFTSSSSADPLSPQPLPSPSPPFSSTPAASAYAYSSCPAKMKVDDLVAMSGAAPPETNLMPTPQSVEELTRIYYEIYAPGLCHFFESRWFNFKTEGHNPVSILLHNRPLISLLGSFLVSLHTVNADPVHTAFCSHIETRVVWALTKLAYTTQLGANTPRDDPLPDDNASEARNRVCVVETLLEGEDLTTNPLLPPPRNADPQRRKEYDFWYSLAESLRLPDRADRHQLLQRMRMLLDGRENRDLLYSLAIIRHLAPEYETGWEDRVPDHLNEKDPLNQLHVAIQFVKAESSPTGGTTNVVRHFAHLAIKALINPGVNLSKKA
;
A
#
# COMPACT_ATOMS: atom_id res chain seq x y z
N MET A 1 39.60 38.64 12.20
CA MET A 1 40.15 39.49 11.13
C MET A 1 39.66 38.90 9.83
N ASN A 2 38.81 39.66 9.13
CA ASN A 2 38.08 39.29 7.91
C ASN A 2 39.01 38.83 6.78
N GLN A 3 38.51 37.96 5.89
CA GLN A 3 38.36 38.27 4.45
C GLN A 3 37.80 37.07 3.67
N GLN A 4 36.59 37.25 3.10
CA GLN A 4 36.26 36.75 1.75
C GLN A 4 37.09 37.53 0.72
N PRO A 5 37.30 36.99 -0.49
CA PRO A 5 36.46 37.35 -1.65
C PRO A 5 36.27 36.15 -2.61
N GLY A 6 35.45 36.14 -3.65
CA GLY A 6 34.59 37.14 -4.27
C GLY A 6 33.92 36.51 -5.50
N GLU A 7 32.67 36.90 -5.77
CA GLU A 7 31.98 36.62 -7.03
C GLU A 7 32.39 37.63 -8.10
N ALA A 8 32.54 37.18 -9.34
CA ALA A 8 32.31 38.01 -10.53
C ALA A 8 32.11 37.17 -11.81
N LEU A 9 31.25 37.73 -12.67
CA LEU A 9 31.17 37.61 -14.14
C LEU A 9 30.26 36.54 -14.78
N GLN A 10 29.04 37.03 -15.09
CA GLN A 10 28.26 36.69 -16.28
C GLN A 10 29.07 36.90 -17.58
N LEU A 11 28.89 36.04 -18.59
CA LEU A 11 28.95 36.44 -20.02
C LEU A 11 28.14 35.48 -20.93
N ARG A 12 27.02 36.03 -21.41
CA ARG A 12 26.29 35.94 -22.70
C ARG A 12 26.89 35.14 -23.89
N GLY A 13 26.00 34.48 -24.64
CA GLY A 13 26.12 34.13 -26.09
C GLY A 13 25.54 32.73 -26.40
N GLY A 14 24.37 32.56 -27.01
CA GLY A 14 24.10 32.65 -28.46
C GLY A 14 24.54 31.35 -29.16
N GLY A 15 23.80 30.62 -29.99
CA GLY A 15 22.50 30.71 -30.66
C GLY A 15 22.44 29.57 -31.70
N GLY A 16 21.26 29.28 -32.26
CA GLY A 16 21.06 28.40 -33.43
C GLY A 16 21.03 26.89 -33.08
N GLY A 17 20.05 26.09 -33.49
CA GLY A 17 19.23 26.12 -34.69
C GLY A 17 19.51 24.82 -35.45
N GLY A 18 18.51 23.95 -35.60
CA GLY A 18 18.69 22.69 -36.32
C GLY A 18 17.62 21.64 -36.05
N GLY A 19 16.37 21.94 -36.41
CA GLY A 19 15.36 20.90 -36.62
C GLY A 19 15.57 20.22 -37.96
N SER A 20 15.38 18.90 -38.00
CA SER A 20 14.95 18.17 -39.18
C SER A 20 14.16 16.93 -38.76
N PRO A 21 13.02 16.64 -39.41
CA PRO A 21 12.06 15.62 -39.01
C PRO A 21 12.34 14.27 -39.70
N PHE A 22 12.01 13.18 -39.02
CA PHE A 22 11.90 11.86 -39.66
C PHE A 22 10.43 11.51 -39.85
N ASN A 23 10.04 11.48 -41.12
CA ASN A 23 8.76 10.97 -41.62
C ASN A 23 9.09 9.68 -42.39
N PHE A 24 8.53 8.55 -41.98
CA PHE A 24 8.53 7.31 -42.78
C PHE A 24 7.07 6.87 -42.97
N THR A 25 6.55 7.19 -44.15
CA THR A 25 5.39 6.54 -44.76
C THR A 25 5.85 5.27 -45.47
N SER A 26 5.24 4.14 -45.16
CA SER A 26 5.24 2.94 -46.01
C SER A 26 3.90 2.22 -45.88
N SER A 27 3.14 2.27 -46.95
CA SER A 27 1.89 1.57 -47.22
C SER A 27 2.13 0.12 -47.68
N SER A 28 1.29 -0.83 -47.25
CA SER A 28 0.87 -1.98 -48.06
C SER A 28 -0.34 -2.66 -47.40
N SER A 29 -1.53 -2.54 -47.97
CA SER A 29 -2.17 -3.50 -48.90
C SER A 29 -2.81 -4.69 -48.17
N ALA A 30 -4.13 -4.59 -47.99
CA ALA A 30 -5.02 -5.69 -47.68
C ALA A 30 -5.34 -6.47 -48.97
N ASP A 31 -5.53 -7.78 -48.86
CA ASP A 31 -6.27 -8.62 -49.82
C ASP A 31 -6.60 -10.01 -49.19
N PRO A 32 -7.56 -10.79 -49.72
CA PRO A 32 -8.76 -11.12 -48.95
C PRO A 32 -9.06 -12.63 -48.76
N LEU A 33 -10.09 -12.84 -47.92
CA LEU A 33 -10.93 -14.01 -47.65
C LEU A 33 -10.88 -15.21 -48.62
N SER A 34 -10.80 -16.42 -48.05
CA SER A 34 -11.33 -17.66 -48.64
C SER A 34 -12.28 -18.35 -47.62
N PRO A 35 -13.50 -18.75 -48.01
CA PRO A 35 -14.54 -19.25 -47.10
C PRO A 35 -14.42 -20.76 -46.86
N GLN A 36 -14.62 -21.19 -45.61
CA GLN A 36 -14.82 -22.58 -45.23
C GLN A 36 -16.32 -22.98 -45.24
N PRO A 37 -16.67 -24.26 -45.43
CA PRO A 37 -18.03 -24.70 -45.72
C PRO A 37 -18.89 -24.93 -44.45
N LEU A 38 -20.18 -24.57 -44.57
CA LEU A 38 -21.27 -24.87 -43.63
C LEU A 38 -21.54 -26.38 -43.49
N PRO A 39 -21.89 -26.90 -42.30
CA PRO A 39 -22.61 -28.15 -42.15
C PRO A 39 -24.14 -27.94 -42.10
N SER A 40 -24.84 -28.86 -42.76
CA SER A 40 -26.30 -28.97 -42.97
C SER A 40 -27.12 -29.32 -41.70
N PRO A 41 -28.47 -29.19 -41.74
CA PRO A 41 -29.32 -29.15 -40.55
C PRO A 41 -30.01 -30.49 -40.23
N SER A 42 -30.42 -30.69 -38.97
CA SER A 42 -31.57 -31.53 -38.59
C SER A 42 -32.16 -31.13 -37.22
N PRO A 43 -33.46 -31.38 -36.96
CA PRO A 43 -34.30 -30.65 -35.99
C PRO A 43 -34.81 -31.56 -34.83
N PRO A 44 -35.92 -31.28 -34.12
CA PRO A 44 -35.98 -30.53 -32.86
C PRO A 44 -36.50 -31.38 -31.67
N PHE A 45 -36.85 -30.70 -30.56
CA PHE A 45 -37.44 -31.16 -29.27
C PHE A 45 -36.43 -31.64 -28.22
N SER A 46 -36.59 -31.38 -26.93
CA SER A 46 -37.30 -30.40 -26.09
C SER A 46 -36.91 -30.77 -24.66
N SER A 47 -36.72 -29.77 -23.79
CA SER A 47 -37.04 -29.76 -22.34
C SER A 47 -36.10 -28.84 -21.57
N THR A 48 -36.52 -27.59 -21.41
CA THR A 48 -36.04 -26.64 -20.41
C THR A 48 -36.54 -27.06 -19.02
N PRO A 49 -35.69 -27.10 -17.98
CA PRO A 49 -36.14 -26.86 -16.61
C PRO A 49 -36.01 -25.37 -16.31
N ALA A 50 -37.05 -24.86 -15.66
CA ALA A 50 -37.31 -23.47 -15.38
C ALA A 50 -36.22 -22.78 -14.53
N ALA A 51 -36.19 -21.46 -14.69
CA ALA A 51 -35.42 -20.50 -13.92
C ALA A 51 -35.46 -20.77 -12.41
N SER A 52 -34.28 -20.85 -11.81
CA SER A 52 -34.06 -20.34 -10.46
C SER A 52 -33.19 -19.09 -10.60
N ALA A 53 -33.86 -17.97 -10.81
CA ALA A 53 -33.30 -16.66 -10.54
C ALA A 53 -33.03 -16.56 -9.03
N TYR A 54 -31.89 -17.09 -8.60
CA TYR A 54 -31.27 -16.61 -7.38
C TYR A 54 -30.66 -15.27 -7.73
N ALA A 55 -31.39 -14.22 -7.35
CA ALA A 55 -30.86 -12.88 -7.28
C ALA A 55 -29.59 -12.91 -6.42
N TYR A 56 -28.42 -12.94 -7.06
CA TYR A 56 -27.19 -12.56 -6.40
C TYR A 56 -27.21 -11.05 -6.25
N SER A 57 -27.95 -10.56 -5.26
CA SER A 57 -27.51 -9.37 -4.54
C SER A 57 -26.35 -9.82 -3.66
N SER A 58 -25.18 -9.98 -4.29
CA SER A 58 -23.93 -10.22 -3.60
C SER A 58 -23.05 -9.03 -3.95
N CYS A 59 -22.96 -8.07 -3.04
CA CYS A 59 -21.74 -7.26 -2.99
C CYS A 59 -20.57 -8.26 -3.01
N PRO A 60 -19.58 -8.15 -3.91
CA PRO A 60 -18.41 -9.02 -3.83
C PRO A 60 -17.84 -8.89 -2.41
N ALA A 61 -17.58 -10.03 -1.77
CA ALA A 61 -16.99 -10.04 -0.43
C ALA A 61 -15.67 -9.26 -0.49
N LYS A 62 -15.47 -8.34 0.46
CA LYS A 62 -14.22 -7.57 0.55
C LYS A 62 -13.05 -8.55 0.67
N MET A 63 -11.99 -8.28 -0.08
CA MET A 63 -10.78 -9.09 -0.13
C MET A 63 -9.89 -8.82 1.07
N LYS A 64 -9.31 -9.89 1.63
CA LYS A 64 -8.30 -9.79 2.68
C LYS A 64 -6.97 -9.29 2.12
N VAL A 65 -6.10 -8.74 2.95
CA VAL A 65 -4.79 -8.25 2.46
C VAL A 65 -3.97 -9.37 1.83
N ASP A 66 -4.06 -10.58 2.36
CA ASP A 66 -3.42 -11.77 1.74
C ASP A 66 -3.95 -12.04 0.32
N ASP A 67 -5.25 -11.84 0.06
CA ASP A 67 -5.84 -11.99 -1.27
C ASP A 67 -5.36 -10.87 -2.20
N LEU A 68 -5.31 -9.62 -1.71
CA LEU A 68 -4.78 -8.47 -2.47
C LEU A 68 -3.32 -8.68 -2.87
N VAL A 69 -2.52 -9.25 -1.97
CA VAL A 69 -1.14 -9.64 -2.23
C VAL A 69 -1.09 -10.74 -3.29
N ALA A 70 -1.97 -11.74 -3.23
CA ALA A 70 -2.04 -12.83 -4.20
C ALA A 70 -2.52 -12.38 -5.59
N MET A 71 -3.34 -11.32 -5.70
CA MET A 71 -3.75 -10.75 -6.99
C MET A 71 -2.57 -10.22 -7.83
N SER A 72 -1.43 -9.92 -7.20
CA SER A 72 -0.25 -9.39 -7.86
C SER A 72 0.53 -10.44 -8.67
N GLY A 73 0.26 -11.73 -8.49
CA GLY A 73 0.93 -12.81 -9.22
C GLY A 73 0.95 -14.13 -8.46
N ALA A 74 1.40 -15.18 -9.13
CA ALA A 74 1.59 -16.47 -8.49
C ALA A 74 2.73 -16.37 -7.45
N ALA A 75 2.52 -17.00 -6.29
CA ALA A 75 3.58 -17.17 -5.30
C ALA A 75 4.78 -17.89 -5.94
N PRO A 76 6.04 -17.45 -5.68
CA PRO A 76 7.22 -18.26 -5.98
C PRO A 76 7.06 -19.69 -5.47
N PRO A 77 7.53 -20.70 -6.23
CA PRO A 77 7.45 -22.09 -5.82
C PRO A 77 8.18 -22.26 -4.48
N GLU A 78 7.54 -22.96 -3.55
CA GLU A 78 8.15 -23.25 -2.26
C GLU A 78 9.45 -24.03 -2.47
N THR A 79 10.56 -23.41 -2.09
CA THR A 79 11.86 -24.09 -2.10
C THR A 79 11.97 -24.81 -0.77
N ASN A 80 11.88 -26.15 -0.79
CA ASN A 80 12.12 -27.01 0.39
C ASN A 80 13.59 -26.99 0.86
N LEU A 81 14.44 -26.20 0.21
CA LEU A 81 15.83 -26.02 0.58
C LEU A 81 15.89 -25.04 1.75
N MET A 82 16.35 -25.50 2.91
CA MET A 82 16.73 -24.58 3.98
C MET A 82 17.83 -23.65 3.46
N PRO A 83 17.72 -22.33 3.69
CA PRO A 83 18.77 -21.41 3.27
C PRO A 83 20.10 -21.77 3.94
N THR A 84 21.17 -21.60 3.19
CA THR A 84 22.53 -21.80 3.72
C THR A 84 22.82 -20.75 4.81
N PRO A 85 23.77 -21.00 5.75
CA PRO A 85 24.15 -20.00 6.75
C PRO A 85 24.53 -18.65 6.14
N GLN A 86 25.23 -18.66 5.00
CA GLN A 86 25.59 -17.44 4.25
C GLN A 86 24.36 -16.70 3.74
N SER A 87 23.38 -17.43 3.18
CA SER A 87 22.11 -16.84 2.75
C SER A 87 21.33 -16.24 3.92
N VAL A 88 21.35 -16.87 5.10
CA VAL A 88 20.69 -16.33 6.30
C VAL A 88 21.36 -15.03 6.77
N GLU A 89 22.68 -14.94 6.73
CA GLU A 89 23.41 -13.72 7.07
C GLU A 89 23.06 -12.57 6.12
N GLU A 90 23.05 -12.83 4.81
CA GLU A 90 22.66 -11.84 3.80
C GLU A 90 21.20 -11.38 3.97
N LEU A 91 20.28 -12.32 4.22
CA LEU A 91 18.88 -12.01 4.49
C LEU A 91 18.70 -11.14 5.73
N THR A 92 19.43 -11.47 6.79
CA THR A 92 19.42 -10.70 8.04
C THR A 92 19.93 -9.29 7.79
N ARG A 93 21.01 -9.15 7.01
CA ARG A 93 21.57 -7.86 6.62
C ARG A 93 20.57 -7.00 5.83
N ILE A 94 19.95 -7.56 4.79
CA ILE A 94 18.93 -6.88 3.97
C ILE A 94 17.75 -6.44 4.83
N TYR A 95 17.31 -7.29 5.75
CA TYR A 95 16.24 -6.93 6.67
C TYR A 95 16.60 -5.68 7.49
N TYR A 96 17.77 -5.64 8.13
CA TYR A 96 18.16 -4.50 8.95
C TYR A 96 18.53 -3.24 8.14
N GLU A 97 19.05 -3.37 6.92
CA GLU A 97 19.42 -2.24 6.07
C GLU A 97 18.20 -1.59 5.39
N ILE A 98 17.22 -2.37 4.95
CA ILE A 98 16.13 -1.90 4.08
C ILE A 98 14.79 -1.92 4.82
N TYR A 99 14.40 -3.07 5.36
CA TYR A 99 13.02 -3.29 5.81
C TYR A 99 12.76 -2.85 7.25
N ALA A 100 13.67 -3.11 8.19
CA ALA A 100 13.51 -2.71 9.57
C ALA A 100 13.34 -1.19 9.73
N PRO A 101 14.16 -0.32 9.09
CA PRO A 101 13.96 1.12 9.15
C PRO A 101 12.63 1.55 8.53
N GLY A 102 12.26 0.98 7.37
CA GLY A 102 11.01 1.29 6.70
C GLY A 102 9.77 0.89 7.50
N LEU A 103 9.77 -0.31 8.10
CA LEU A 103 8.67 -0.78 8.95
C LEU A 103 8.58 0.02 10.24
N CYS A 104 9.73 0.33 10.86
CA CYS A 104 9.77 1.16 12.07
C CYS A 104 9.22 2.56 11.80
N HIS A 105 9.59 3.16 10.67
CA HIS A 105 9.09 4.48 10.28
C HIS A 105 7.60 4.43 9.94
N PHE A 106 7.18 3.47 9.12
CA PHE A 106 5.80 3.34 8.66
C PHE A 106 4.81 3.16 9.82
N PHE A 107 5.08 2.21 10.72
CA PHE A 107 4.23 1.93 11.88
C PHE A 107 4.55 2.80 13.10
N GLU A 108 5.53 3.69 13.00
CA GLU A 108 6.08 4.48 14.11
C GLU A 108 6.40 3.64 15.36
N SER A 109 6.92 2.42 15.15
CA SER A 109 7.22 1.48 16.23
C SER A 109 8.57 0.82 16.04
N ARG A 110 9.40 0.86 17.09
CA ARG A 110 10.73 0.23 17.10
C ARG A 110 10.67 -1.29 17.32
N TRP A 111 9.46 -1.87 17.42
CA TRP A 111 9.28 -3.30 17.59
C TRP A 111 9.82 -4.10 16.39
N PHE A 112 9.74 -3.55 15.19
CA PHE A 112 10.34 -4.13 13.98
C PHE A 112 11.86 -3.98 13.92
N ASN A 113 12.53 -3.48 14.95
CA ASN A 113 13.97 -3.56 15.06
C ASN A 113 14.33 -4.70 16.00
N PHE A 114 14.31 -5.92 15.46
CA PHE A 114 14.54 -7.13 16.27
C PHE A 114 15.90 -7.11 16.97
N LYS A 115 15.93 -7.63 18.20
CA LYS A 115 17.13 -7.64 19.06
C LYS A 115 17.64 -9.06 19.27
N THR A 116 18.85 -9.21 19.80
CA THR A 116 19.37 -10.53 20.19
C THR A 116 18.55 -11.13 21.33
N GLU A 117 18.11 -10.30 22.27
CA GLU A 117 17.32 -10.67 23.44
C GLU A 117 16.21 -9.64 23.69
N GLY A 118 15.18 -10.02 24.45
CA GLY A 118 14.06 -9.15 24.83
C GLY A 118 12.71 -9.63 24.30
N HIS A 119 11.76 -8.70 24.18
CA HIS A 119 10.36 -8.99 23.78
C HIS A 119 10.15 -9.07 22.25
N ASN A 120 11.19 -8.78 21.45
CA ASN A 120 11.18 -8.87 20.00
C ASN A 120 12.49 -9.51 19.49
N PRO A 121 12.80 -10.76 19.87
CA PRO A 121 14.05 -11.39 19.48
C PRO A 121 14.09 -11.67 17.98
N VAL A 122 15.27 -11.58 17.36
CA VAL A 122 15.50 -11.88 15.93
C VAL A 122 15.10 -13.30 15.54
N SER A 123 15.00 -14.19 16.53
CA SER A 123 14.45 -15.54 16.35
C SER A 123 13.01 -15.54 15.84
N ILE A 124 12.21 -14.48 16.05
CA ILE A 124 10.87 -14.32 15.44
C ILE A 124 10.97 -14.34 13.91
N LEU A 125 11.96 -13.63 13.35
CA LEU A 125 12.23 -13.63 11.92
C LEU A 125 12.83 -14.97 11.47
N LEU A 126 13.89 -15.43 12.14
CA LEU A 126 14.68 -16.57 11.70
C LEU A 126 13.96 -17.92 11.82
N HIS A 127 13.04 -18.07 12.79
CA HIS A 127 12.26 -19.29 12.95
C HIS A 127 10.99 -19.33 12.08
N ASN A 128 10.64 -18.22 11.42
CA ASN A 128 9.52 -18.19 10.48
C ASN A 128 9.93 -18.79 9.13
N ARG A 129 9.88 -20.13 9.03
CA ARG A 129 10.31 -20.87 7.83
C ARG A 129 9.65 -20.38 6.53
N PRO A 130 8.33 -20.13 6.46
CA PRO A 130 7.70 -19.62 5.25
C PRO A 130 8.27 -18.26 4.81
N LEU A 131 8.46 -17.33 5.75
CA LEU A 131 9.03 -16.01 5.46
C LEU A 131 10.49 -16.12 5.01
N ILE A 132 11.27 -16.98 5.65
CA ILE A 132 12.67 -17.21 5.27
C ILE A 132 12.79 -17.81 3.87
N SER A 133 11.91 -18.73 3.48
CA SER A 133 11.84 -19.26 2.11
C SER A 133 11.45 -18.18 1.09
N LEU A 134 10.47 -17.34 1.44
CA LEU A 134 10.05 -16.21 0.61
C LEU A 134 11.18 -15.18 0.41
N LEU A 135 11.88 -14.85 1.48
CA LEU A 135 13.05 -13.97 1.47
C LEU A 135 14.19 -14.56 0.63
N GLY A 136 14.44 -15.87 0.71
CA GLY A 136 15.39 -16.55 -0.17
C GLY A 136 15.00 -16.46 -1.65
N SER A 137 13.71 -16.64 -1.96
CA SER A 137 13.19 -16.46 -3.32
C SER A 137 13.35 -15.02 -3.81
N PHE A 138 13.14 -14.04 -2.92
CA PHE A 138 13.36 -12.63 -3.21
C PHE A 138 14.82 -12.32 -3.52
N LEU A 139 15.76 -12.84 -2.72
CA LEU A 139 17.20 -12.72 -3.00
C LEU A 139 17.56 -13.23 -4.39
N VAL A 140 17.08 -14.42 -4.76
CA VAL A 140 17.31 -14.98 -6.09
C VAL A 140 16.75 -14.04 -7.17
N SER A 141 15.55 -13.50 -6.98
CA SER A 141 14.93 -12.57 -7.94
C SER A 141 15.71 -11.26 -8.10
N LEU A 142 16.33 -10.75 -7.02
CA LEU A 142 17.20 -9.57 -7.08
C LEU A 142 18.47 -9.84 -7.87
N HIS A 143 19.07 -11.02 -7.73
CA HIS A 143 20.27 -11.38 -8.50
C HIS A 143 20.00 -11.62 -9.98
N THR A 144 18.77 -11.96 -10.35
CA THR A 144 18.37 -12.20 -11.75
C THR A 144 17.64 -11.01 -12.38
N VAL A 145 17.51 -9.89 -11.66
CA VAL A 145 16.79 -8.72 -12.16
C VAL A 145 17.41 -8.21 -13.45
N ASN A 146 16.55 -7.92 -14.43
CA ASN A 146 16.93 -7.40 -15.73
C ASN A 146 15.90 -6.34 -16.17
N ALA A 147 16.15 -5.68 -17.29
CA ALA A 147 15.31 -4.58 -17.76
C ALA A 147 13.95 -5.01 -18.36
N ASP A 148 13.62 -6.31 -18.39
CA ASP A 148 12.30 -6.79 -18.82
C ASP A 148 11.23 -6.29 -17.84
N PRO A 149 10.21 -5.54 -18.32
CA PRO A 149 9.10 -5.09 -17.50
C PRO A 149 8.36 -6.22 -16.79
N VAL A 150 8.25 -7.40 -17.42
CA VAL A 150 7.57 -8.56 -16.83
C VAL A 150 8.36 -9.09 -15.63
N HIS A 151 9.67 -9.23 -15.79
CA HIS A 151 10.55 -9.68 -14.72
C HIS A 151 10.64 -8.64 -13.58
N THR A 152 10.67 -7.35 -13.91
CA THR A 152 10.65 -6.26 -12.93
C THR A 152 9.35 -6.25 -12.13
N ALA A 153 8.20 -6.44 -12.79
CA ALA A 153 6.91 -6.57 -12.12
C ALA A 153 6.85 -7.81 -11.21
N PHE A 154 7.43 -8.93 -11.65
CA PHE A 154 7.54 -10.14 -10.84
C PHE A 154 8.39 -9.93 -9.57
N CYS A 155 9.55 -9.27 -9.69
CA CYS A 155 10.40 -8.95 -8.54
C CYS A 155 9.67 -8.03 -7.55
N SER A 156 8.98 -7.00 -8.06
CA SER A 156 8.16 -6.09 -7.26
C SER A 156 7.04 -6.84 -6.52
N HIS A 157 6.37 -7.78 -7.20
CA HIS A 157 5.35 -8.62 -6.58
C HIS A 157 5.91 -9.45 -5.40
N ILE A 158 7.06 -10.12 -5.59
CA ILE A 158 7.69 -10.88 -4.50
C ILE A 158 8.01 -9.94 -3.33
N GLU A 159 8.53 -8.75 -3.61
CA GLU A 159 8.83 -7.78 -2.56
C GLU A 159 7.56 -7.33 -1.80
N THR A 160 6.43 -7.12 -2.48
CA THR A 160 5.15 -6.85 -1.81
C THR A 160 4.79 -7.98 -0.84
N ARG A 161 4.98 -9.25 -1.24
CA ARG A 161 4.76 -10.41 -0.36
C ARG A 161 5.69 -10.38 0.84
N VAL A 162 6.97 -10.05 0.64
CA VAL A 162 7.98 -9.93 1.72
C VAL A 162 7.57 -8.85 2.71
N VAL A 163 7.23 -7.65 2.24
CA VAL A 163 6.82 -6.52 3.10
C VAL A 163 5.59 -6.89 3.94
N TRP A 164 4.59 -7.51 3.32
CA TRP A 164 3.40 -7.96 4.05
C TRP A 164 3.71 -9.07 5.06
N ALA A 165 4.50 -10.08 4.66
CA ALA A 165 4.87 -11.17 5.55
C ALA A 165 5.73 -10.72 6.74
N LEU A 166 6.63 -9.75 6.55
CA LEU A 166 7.39 -9.10 7.63
C LEU A 166 6.47 -8.33 8.57
N THR A 167 5.50 -7.59 8.02
CA THR A 167 4.49 -6.86 8.80
C THR A 167 3.70 -7.82 9.70
N LYS A 168 3.28 -8.96 9.16
CA LYS A 168 2.53 -9.99 9.90
C LYS A 168 3.30 -10.65 11.04
N LEU A 169 4.63 -10.48 11.14
CA LEU A 169 5.37 -10.94 12.31
C LEU A 169 4.84 -10.30 13.60
N ALA A 170 4.25 -9.10 13.55
CA ALA A 170 3.63 -8.46 14.71
C ALA A 170 2.51 -9.32 15.34
N TYR A 171 1.86 -10.19 14.56
CA TYR A 171 0.84 -11.13 15.03
C TYR A 171 1.38 -12.33 15.82
N THR A 172 2.71 -12.50 15.89
CA THR A 172 3.32 -13.40 16.88
C THR A 172 3.14 -12.90 18.31
N THR A 173 2.90 -11.60 18.49
CA THR A 173 2.52 -11.01 19.76
C THR A 173 1.07 -11.38 20.10
N GLN A 174 0.82 -11.71 21.36
CA GLN A 174 -0.52 -12.01 21.83
C GLN A 174 -1.47 -10.82 21.63
N LEU A 175 -2.73 -11.13 21.31
CA LEU A 175 -3.79 -10.13 21.21
C LEU A 175 -4.01 -9.48 22.59
N GLY A 176 -3.95 -8.15 22.62
CA GLY A 176 -4.28 -7.36 23.80
C GLY A 176 -4.66 -5.94 23.39
N ALA A 177 -5.73 -5.42 23.98
CA ALA A 177 -6.08 -4.00 23.85
C ALA A 177 -5.25 -3.19 24.84
N ASN A 178 -4.71 -2.06 24.41
CA ASN A 178 -3.96 -1.18 25.31
C ASN A 178 -4.95 -0.38 26.17
N THR A 179 -4.97 -0.66 27.47
CA THR A 179 -5.83 0.05 28.42
C THR A 179 -5.35 1.50 28.61
N PRO A 180 -6.26 2.49 28.70
CA PRO A 180 -5.90 3.87 28.97
C PRO A 180 -4.96 4.01 30.16
N ARG A 181 -3.92 4.83 30.01
CA ARG A 181 -2.92 5.11 31.04
C ARG A 181 -2.30 6.49 30.82
N ASP A 182 -1.78 7.08 31.89
CA ASP A 182 -1.19 8.41 31.85
C ASP A 182 0.20 8.43 31.21
N ASP A 183 0.98 7.37 31.41
CA ASP A 183 2.36 7.27 30.88
C ASP A 183 2.40 6.62 29.48
N PRO A 184 3.27 7.10 28.58
CA PRO A 184 3.46 6.48 27.28
C PRO A 184 4.02 5.05 27.39
N LEU A 185 3.70 4.23 26.39
CA LEU A 185 4.32 2.91 26.24
C LEU A 185 5.72 3.07 25.62
N PRO A 186 6.64 2.12 25.92
CA PRO A 186 7.91 2.03 25.20
C PRO A 186 7.72 2.00 23.68
N ASP A 187 8.65 2.59 22.93
CA ASP A 187 8.58 2.69 21.47
C ASP A 187 8.57 1.32 20.76
N ASP A 188 9.09 0.28 21.43
CA ASP A 188 9.12 -1.11 20.98
C ASP A 188 8.03 -1.97 21.63
N ASN A 189 6.98 -1.37 22.20
CA ASN A 189 5.87 -2.12 22.77
C ASN A 189 5.19 -3.00 21.70
N ALA A 190 5.23 -4.31 21.95
CA ALA A 190 4.77 -5.33 21.01
C ALA A 190 3.25 -5.27 20.74
N SER A 191 2.44 -5.03 21.77
CA SER A 191 0.99 -4.97 21.66
C SER A 191 0.55 -3.74 20.84
N GLU A 192 1.14 -2.58 21.09
CA GLU A 192 0.89 -1.37 20.30
C GLU A 192 1.30 -1.57 18.83
N ALA A 193 2.47 -2.16 18.56
CA ALA A 193 2.91 -2.47 17.20
C ALA A 193 1.92 -3.37 16.46
N ARG A 194 1.50 -4.47 17.10
CA ARG A 194 0.47 -5.40 16.59
C ARG A 194 -0.85 -4.69 16.30
N ASN A 195 -1.29 -3.82 17.19
CA ASN A 195 -2.56 -3.11 17.06
C ASN A 195 -2.51 -2.08 15.91
N ARG A 196 -1.38 -1.42 15.68
CA ARG A 196 -1.18 -0.56 14.51
C ARG A 196 -1.21 -1.35 13.20
N VAL A 197 -0.59 -2.53 13.17
CA VAL A 197 -0.71 -3.45 12.02
C VAL A 197 -2.17 -3.82 11.76
N CYS A 198 -2.92 -4.16 12.81
CA CYS A 198 -4.35 -4.47 12.69
C CYS A 198 -5.18 -3.29 12.15
N VAL A 199 -4.87 -2.06 12.56
CA VAL A 199 -5.53 -0.85 12.04
C VAL A 199 -5.25 -0.64 10.56
N VAL A 200 -3.99 -0.82 10.11
CA VAL A 200 -3.63 -0.72 8.69
C VAL A 200 -4.27 -1.83 7.86
N GLU A 201 -4.26 -3.06 8.36
CA GLU A 201 -4.93 -4.19 7.73
C GLU A 201 -6.43 -3.90 7.56
N THR A 202 -7.10 -3.48 8.64
CA THR A 202 -8.52 -3.12 8.63
C THR A 202 -8.83 -1.98 7.67
N LEU A 203 -7.95 -0.97 7.59
CA LEU A 203 -8.06 0.13 6.64
C LEU A 203 -8.06 -0.37 5.20
N LEU A 204 -7.10 -1.25 4.84
CA LEU A 204 -6.95 -1.82 3.50
C LEU A 204 -8.07 -2.82 3.15
N GLU A 205 -8.54 -3.61 4.10
CA GLU A 205 -9.64 -4.56 3.91
C GLU A 205 -10.99 -3.87 3.72
N GLY A 206 -11.08 -2.57 4.00
CA GLY A 206 -12.34 -1.84 3.94
C GLY A 206 -13.29 -2.21 5.08
N GLU A 207 -12.85 -2.97 6.09
CA GLU A 207 -13.66 -3.42 7.23
C GLU A 207 -13.67 -2.39 8.36
N ASP A 208 -14.75 -2.34 9.15
CA ASP A 208 -14.86 -1.44 10.29
C ASP A 208 -14.36 -2.10 11.58
N LEU A 209 -13.77 -1.31 12.48
CA LEU A 209 -13.34 -1.77 13.79
C LEU A 209 -14.53 -1.86 14.76
N THR A 210 -14.56 -2.89 15.60
CA THR A 210 -15.56 -2.99 16.68
C THR A 210 -15.16 -2.13 17.89
N THR A 211 -13.87 -2.10 18.20
CA THR A 211 -13.26 -1.31 19.28
C THR A 211 -11.94 -0.76 18.80
N ASN A 212 -11.49 0.35 19.37
CA ASN A 212 -10.17 0.88 19.06
C ASN A 212 -9.11 0.17 19.91
N PRO A 213 -8.18 -0.58 19.29
CA PRO A 213 -7.21 -1.37 20.02
C PRO A 213 -6.01 -0.55 20.51
N LEU A 214 -5.88 0.70 20.06
CA LEU A 214 -4.73 1.55 20.34
C LEU A 214 -4.87 2.32 21.63
N LEU A 215 -3.71 2.67 22.21
CA LEU A 215 -3.68 3.49 23.40
C LEU A 215 -4.11 4.94 23.06
N PRO A 216 -5.09 5.54 23.80
CA PRO A 216 -5.38 6.96 23.65
C PRO A 216 -4.17 7.82 24.06
N PRO A 217 -4.05 9.06 23.54
CA PRO A 217 -2.93 9.95 23.83
C PRO A 217 -2.62 10.08 25.34
N PRO A 218 -1.46 9.59 25.81
CA PRO A 218 -1.10 9.62 27.22
C PRO A 218 -0.84 11.06 27.71
N ARG A 219 -1.28 11.37 28.93
CA ARG A 219 -1.16 12.71 29.52
C ARG A 219 0.28 13.12 29.79
N ASN A 220 1.14 12.16 30.11
CA ASN A 220 2.55 12.38 30.45
C ASN A 220 3.49 12.20 29.25
N ALA A 221 2.96 11.89 28.06
CA ALA A 221 3.76 11.85 26.85
C ALA A 221 4.25 13.26 26.47
N ASP A 222 5.48 13.35 25.96
CA ASP A 222 5.99 14.59 25.35
C ASP A 222 5.14 15.01 24.13
N PRO A 223 5.25 16.26 23.66
CA PRO A 223 4.40 16.76 22.58
C PRO A 223 4.48 15.94 21.30
N GLN A 224 5.66 15.46 20.91
CA GLN A 224 5.85 14.70 19.67
C GLN A 224 5.24 13.31 19.80
N ARG A 225 5.52 12.62 20.90
CA ARG A 225 4.96 11.30 21.20
C ARG A 225 3.44 11.35 21.35
N ARG A 226 2.90 12.43 21.93
CA ARG A 226 1.46 12.64 22.03
C ARG A 226 0.79 12.79 20.67
N LYS A 227 1.39 13.56 19.74
CA LYS A 227 0.88 13.69 18.37
C LYS A 227 0.88 12.36 17.62
N GLU A 228 1.90 11.53 17.83
CA GLU A 228 1.93 10.17 17.31
C GLU A 228 0.74 9.34 17.81
N TYR A 229 0.53 9.26 19.13
CA TYR A 229 -0.63 8.55 19.67
C TYR A 229 -1.94 9.13 19.13
N ASP A 230 -2.03 10.45 19.03
CA ASP A 230 -3.24 11.12 18.57
C ASP A 230 -3.58 10.80 17.11
N PHE A 231 -2.55 10.74 16.26
CA PHE A 231 -2.72 10.35 14.87
C PHE A 231 -3.23 8.91 14.75
N TRP A 232 -2.55 7.96 15.37
CA TRP A 232 -2.89 6.54 15.30
C TRP A 232 -4.26 6.26 15.93
N TYR A 233 -4.53 6.84 17.11
CA TYR A 233 -5.81 6.69 17.79
C TYR A 233 -6.96 7.28 16.97
N SER A 234 -6.77 8.46 16.36
CA SER A 234 -7.77 9.09 15.49
C SER A 234 -8.03 8.27 14.22
N LEU A 235 -6.97 7.68 13.63
CA LEU A 235 -7.11 6.77 12.50
C LEU A 235 -7.98 5.57 12.87
N ALA A 236 -7.69 4.89 13.99
CA ALA A 236 -8.49 3.76 14.42
C ALA A 236 -9.93 4.14 14.81
N GLU A 237 -10.15 5.28 15.48
CA GLU A 237 -11.51 5.77 15.75
C GLU A 237 -12.28 6.03 14.44
N SER A 238 -11.63 6.56 13.40
CA SER A 238 -12.28 6.84 12.12
C SER A 238 -12.79 5.55 11.42
N LEU A 239 -12.15 4.42 11.69
CA LEU A 239 -12.55 3.10 11.19
C LEU A 239 -13.63 2.43 12.06
N ARG A 240 -13.85 2.91 13.30
CA ARG A 240 -14.82 2.37 14.24
C ARG A 240 -16.18 3.05 14.13
N LEU A 241 -16.17 4.38 14.01
CA LEU A 241 -17.39 5.17 14.05
C LEU A 241 -18.26 4.88 12.82
N PRO A 242 -19.58 4.68 12.95
CA PRO A 242 -20.47 4.54 11.79
C PRO A 242 -20.89 5.90 11.22
N ASP A 243 -20.94 6.94 12.06
CA ASP A 243 -21.40 8.27 11.67
C ASP A 243 -20.37 9.02 10.83
N ARG A 244 -20.85 9.68 9.78
CA ARG A 244 -20.00 10.36 8.81
C ARG A 244 -19.47 11.70 9.32
N ALA A 245 -20.26 12.46 10.06
CA ALA A 245 -19.85 13.77 10.56
C ALA A 245 -18.73 13.62 11.60
N ASP A 246 -18.86 12.64 12.49
CA ASP A 246 -17.83 12.35 13.49
C ASP A 246 -16.52 11.86 12.81
N ARG A 247 -16.61 11.02 11.78
CA ARG A 247 -15.44 10.62 10.96
C ARG A 247 -14.76 11.83 10.32
N HIS A 248 -15.51 12.78 9.78
CA HIS A 248 -14.94 13.96 9.13
C HIS A 248 -14.11 14.80 10.12
N GLN A 249 -14.58 14.97 11.36
CA GLN A 249 -13.82 15.68 12.40
C GLN A 249 -12.49 14.99 12.72
N LEU A 250 -12.49 13.65 12.78
CA LEU A 250 -11.26 12.88 12.99
C LEU A 250 -10.28 13.01 11.83
N LEU A 251 -10.77 13.01 10.58
CA LEU A 251 -9.92 13.23 9.40
C LEU A 251 -9.29 14.63 9.41
N GLN A 252 -10.06 15.67 9.76
CA GLN A 252 -9.53 17.02 9.94
C GLN A 252 -8.44 17.07 11.03
N ARG A 253 -8.66 16.36 12.15
CA ARG A 253 -7.66 16.23 13.21
C ARG A 253 -6.39 15.54 12.70
N MET A 254 -6.52 14.43 11.98
CA MET A 254 -5.38 13.72 11.38
C MET A 254 -4.58 14.61 10.42
N ARG A 255 -5.25 15.42 9.59
CA ARG A 255 -4.58 16.37 8.67
C ARG A 255 -3.63 17.32 9.39
N MET A 256 -3.99 17.75 10.60
CA MET A 256 -3.16 18.63 11.44
C MET A 256 -1.99 17.91 12.12
N LEU A 257 -1.95 16.58 12.06
CA LEU A 257 -0.97 15.72 12.73
C LEU A 257 0.00 15.04 11.74
N LEU A 258 -0.03 15.42 10.47
CA LEU A 258 0.85 14.84 9.47
C LEU A 258 2.31 15.23 9.70
N ASP A 259 2.56 16.47 10.15
CA ASP A 259 3.89 16.99 10.51
C ASP A 259 4.97 16.73 9.43
N GLY A 260 4.59 16.66 8.15
CA GLY A 260 5.48 16.35 7.02
C GLY A 260 6.00 14.91 6.98
N ARG A 261 5.30 13.98 7.64
CA ARG A 261 5.67 12.56 7.67
C ARG A 261 4.94 11.78 6.58
N GLU A 262 5.71 11.32 5.59
CA GLU A 262 5.22 10.59 4.41
C GLU A 262 4.33 9.39 4.75
N ASN A 263 4.67 8.62 5.79
CA ASN A 263 3.87 7.48 6.22
C ASN A 263 2.48 7.90 6.74
N ARG A 264 2.40 9.05 7.42
CA ARG A 264 1.12 9.60 7.89
C ARG A 264 0.31 10.16 6.73
N ASP A 265 0.97 10.82 5.77
CA ASP A 265 0.33 11.30 4.53
C ASP A 265 -0.33 10.15 3.76
N LEU A 266 0.35 9.00 3.65
CA LEU A 266 -0.22 7.80 3.03
C LEU A 266 -1.44 7.30 3.80
N LEU A 267 -1.32 7.04 5.10
CA LEU A 267 -2.43 6.52 5.92
C LEU A 267 -3.65 7.46 5.93
N TYR A 268 -3.40 8.78 6.00
CA TYR A 268 -4.45 9.79 5.87
C TYR A 268 -5.13 9.75 4.50
N SER A 269 -4.34 9.67 3.41
CA SER A 269 -4.89 9.59 2.05
C SER A 269 -5.77 8.34 1.88
N LEU A 270 -5.36 7.19 2.42
CA LEU A 270 -6.16 5.96 2.42
C LEU A 270 -7.49 6.16 3.17
N ALA A 271 -7.45 6.81 4.34
CA ALA A 271 -8.65 7.10 5.12
C ALA A 271 -9.60 8.07 4.40
N ILE A 272 -9.06 9.09 3.70
CA ILE A 272 -9.82 10.00 2.85
C ILE A 272 -10.50 9.26 1.70
N ILE A 273 -9.75 8.41 0.97
CA ILE A 273 -10.29 7.62 -0.14
C ILE A 273 -11.43 6.74 0.37
N ARG A 274 -11.22 6.02 1.46
CA ARG A 274 -12.24 5.16 2.04
C ARG A 274 -13.49 5.93 2.49
N HIS A 275 -13.31 7.14 3.00
CA HIS A 275 -14.40 7.99 3.45
C HIS A 275 -15.21 8.63 2.30
N LEU A 276 -14.54 9.07 1.24
CA LEU A 276 -15.15 9.89 0.18
C LEU A 276 -15.49 9.09 -1.08
N ALA A 277 -14.68 8.12 -1.49
CA ALA A 277 -14.87 7.39 -2.74
C ALA A 277 -16.26 6.72 -2.88
N PRO A 278 -16.86 6.13 -1.82
CA PRO A 278 -18.20 5.55 -1.92
C PRO A 278 -19.32 6.51 -2.35
N GLU A 279 -19.09 7.82 -2.28
CA GLU A 279 -20.10 8.84 -2.57
C GLU A 279 -20.16 9.24 -4.03
N TYR A 280 -19.13 8.89 -4.80
CA TYR A 280 -18.98 9.31 -6.17
C TYR A 280 -19.21 8.14 -7.11
N GLU A 281 -20.05 8.37 -8.11
CA GLU A 281 -20.26 7.42 -9.21
C GLU A 281 -18.98 7.26 -10.04
N THR A 282 -18.87 6.15 -10.76
CA THR A 282 -17.79 5.92 -11.74
C THR A 282 -17.70 7.08 -12.74
N GLY A 283 -16.48 7.47 -13.13
CA GLY A 283 -16.26 8.62 -14.03
C GLY A 283 -16.30 9.98 -13.34
N TRP A 284 -16.26 10.04 -12.00
CA TRP A 284 -16.12 11.31 -11.28
C TRP A 284 -14.81 12.04 -11.58
N GLU A 285 -13.78 11.35 -12.06
CA GLU A 285 -12.47 11.94 -12.40
C GLU A 285 -12.61 13.04 -13.47
N ASP A 286 -13.58 12.92 -14.39
CA ASP A 286 -13.86 13.92 -15.44
C ASP A 286 -14.55 15.20 -14.90
N ARG A 287 -15.01 15.18 -13.65
CA ARG A 287 -15.73 16.28 -12.98
C ARG A 287 -14.85 17.08 -12.03
N VAL A 288 -13.58 16.72 -11.90
CA VAL A 288 -12.64 17.43 -11.02
C VAL A 288 -12.38 18.83 -11.60
N PRO A 289 -12.71 19.92 -10.88
CA PRO A 289 -12.49 21.28 -11.37
C PRO A 289 -11.00 21.59 -11.59
N ASP A 290 -10.68 22.43 -12.58
CA ASP A 290 -9.31 22.88 -12.86
C ASP A 290 -8.64 23.62 -11.69
N HIS A 291 -9.43 24.14 -10.75
CA HIS A 291 -8.94 24.80 -9.55
C HIS A 291 -9.12 23.90 -8.32
N LEU A 292 -7.99 23.52 -7.71
CA LEU A 292 -7.96 22.73 -6.49
C LEU A 292 -8.38 23.60 -5.29
N ASN A 293 -9.66 23.54 -4.93
CA ASN A 293 -10.18 24.03 -3.67
C ASN A 293 -10.06 22.94 -2.60
N GLU A 294 -9.20 23.12 -1.60
CA GLU A 294 -8.98 22.14 -0.52
C GLU A 294 -10.22 21.85 0.34
N LYS A 295 -11.23 22.71 0.31
CA LYS A 295 -12.50 22.49 1.03
C LYS A 295 -13.49 21.61 0.27
N ASP A 296 -13.24 21.37 -1.02
CA ASP A 296 -14.09 20.52 -1.85
C ASP A 296 -13.72 19.04 -1.64
N PRO A 297 -14.66 18.19 -1.16
CA PRO A 297 -14.40 16.78 -0.96
C PRO A 297 -13.97 16.05 -2.26
N LEU A 298 -14.42 16.51 -3.44
CA LEU A 298 -14.00 15.90 -4.71
C LEU A 298 -12.51 16.14 -4.99
N ASN A 299 -12.03 17.36 -4.70
CA ASN A 299 -10.62 17.70 -4.82
C ASN A 299 -9.78 16.95 -3.79
N GLN A 300 -10.26 16.80 -2.55
CA GLN A 300 -9.59 16.02 -1.51
C GLN A 300 -9.43 14.55 -1.93
N LEU A 301 -10.49 13.95 -2.48
CA LEU A 301 -10.46 12.59 -2.99
C LEU A 301 -9.47 12.45 -4.16
N HIS A 302 -9.51 13.38 -5.11
CA HIS A 302 -8.60 13.40 -6.25
C HIS A 302 -7.13 13.47 -5.81
N VAL A 303 -6.80 14.43 -4.95
CA VAL A 303 -5.43 14.61 -4.43
C VAL A 303 -4.96 13.37 -3.68
N ALA A 304 -5.80 12.78 -2.83
CA ALA A 304 -5.46 11.56 -2.10
C ALA A 304 -5.17 10.38 -3.06
N ILE A 305 -5.98 10.21 -4.11
CA ILE A 305 -5.78 9.16 -5.12
C ILE A 305 -4.49 9.37 -5.90
N GLN A 306 -4.22 10.61 -6.35
CA GLN A 306 -2.99 10.92 -7.08
C GLN A 306 -1.76 10.72 -6.20
N PHE A 307 -1.83 11.12 -4.93
CA PHE A 307 -0.77 10.88 -3.96
C PHE A 307 -0.47 9.38 -3.82
N VAL A 308 -1.49 8.55 -3.58
CA VAL A 308 -1.29 7.08 -3.45
C VAL A 308 -0.73 6.47 -4.75
N LYS A 309 -1.22 6.91 -5.92
CA LYS A 309 -0.67 6.48 -7.22
C LYS A 309 0.81 6.84 -7.36
N ALA A 310 1.18 8.08 -7.00
CA ALA A 310 2.56 8.55 -7.04
C ALA A 310 3.47 7.77 -6.08
N GLU A 311 3.04 7.54 -4.84
CA GLU A 311 3.79 6.77 -3.85
C GLU A 311 4.01 5.31 -4.24
N SER A 312 3.10 4.72 -5.02
CA SER A 312 3.27 3.36 -5.55
C SER A 312 4.30 3.26 -6.68
N SER A 313 4.71 4.39 -7.27
CA SER A 313 5.60 4.42 -8.42
C SER A 313 7.00 3.91 -8.06
N PRO A 314 7.65 3.08 -8.90
CA PRO A 314 9.04 2.67 -8.72
C PRO A 314 10.04 3.83 -8.68
N THR A 315 9.68 4.96 -9.29
CA THR A 315 10.51 6.18 -9.38
C THR A 315 10.25 7.19 -8.26
N GLY A 316 9.32 6.90 -7.34
CA GLY A 316 9.02 7.76 -6.20
C GLY A 316 10.17 7.77 -5.17
N GLY A 317 10.34 8.89 -4.47
CA GLY A 317 11.38 9.07 -3.44
C GLY A 317 11.10 8.34 -2.11
N THR A 318 10.07 7.50 -2.06
CA THR A 318 9.56 6.89 -0.83
C THR A 318 10.24 5.56 -0.50
N THR A 319 10.12 5.15 0.76
CA THR A 319 10.68 3.87 1.24
C THR A 319 10.02 2.66 0.54
N ASN A 320 10.72 1.52 0.48
CA ASN A 320 10.15 0.30 -0.10
C ASN A 320 8.84 -0.12 0.59
N VAL A 321 8.77 0.05 1.91
CA VAL A 321 7.57 -0.29 2.70
C VAL A 321 6.38 0.58 2.30
N VAL A 322 6.55 1.90 2.25
CA VAL A 322 5.49 2.85 1.85
C VAL A 322 5.02 2.54 0.42
N ARG A 323 5.93 2.31 -0.51
CA ARG A 323 5.62 1.98 -1.91
C ARG A 323 4.75 0.73 -2.03
N HIS A 324 5.09 -0.33 -1.32
CA HIS A 324 4.35 -1.60 -1.36
C HIS A 324 3.00 -1.50 -0.68
N PHE A 325 2.86 -0.73 0.40
CA PHE A 325 1.55 -0.43 0.98
C PHE A 325 0.69 0.46 0.07
N ALA A 326 1.27 1.45 -0.61
CA ALA A 326 0.56 2.24 -1.62
C ALA A 326 0.10 1.37 -2.79
N HIS A 327 0.93 0.42 -3.24
CA HIS A 327 0.56 -0.54 -4.27
C HIS A 327 -0.62 -1.43 -3.87
N LEU A 328 -0.64 -1.93 -2.62
CA LEU A 328 -1.79 -2.67 -2.07
C LEU A 328 -3.04 -1.79 -1.98
N ALA A 329 -2.88 -0.55 -1.53
CA ALA A 329 -3.97 0.42 -1.41
C ALA A 329 -4.62 0.74 -2.76
N ILE A 330 -3.85 0.81 -3.85
CA ILE A 330 -4.41 0.97 -5.20
C ILE A 330 -5.41 -0.13 -5.51
N LYS A 331 -5.05 -1.40 -5.25
CA LYS A 331 -5.94 -2.54 -5.54
C LYS A 331 -7.17 -2.54 -4.65
N ALA A 332 -6.93 -2.32 -3.36
CA ALA A 332 -7.97 -2.29 -2.34
C ALA A 332 -9.00 -1.18 -2.58
N LEU A 333 -8.54 0.05 -2.87
CA LEU A 333 -9.35 1.26 -2.72
C LEU A 333 -9.50 2.10 -4.00
N ILE A 334 -8.72 1.87 -5.05
CA ILE A 334 -8.70 2.76 -6.23
C ILE A 334 -9.07 2.02 -7.50
N ASN A 335 -8.24 1.06 -7.93
CA ASN A 335 -8.45 0.27 -9.13
C ASN A 335 -7.86 -1.14 -8.93
N PRO A 336 -8.68 -2.20 -8.88
CA PRO A 336 -10.14 -2.22 -9.07
C PRO A 336 -10.96 -1.58 -7.94
N GLY A 337 -10.38 -1.31 -6.77
CA GLY A 337 -11.11 -0.78 -5.62
C GLY A 337 -12.02 -1.84 -4.98
N VAL A 338 -11.56 -3.09 -4.90
CA VAL A 338 -12.36 -4.27 -4.48
C VAL A 338 -12.94 -4.16 -3.07
N ASN A 339 -12.37 -3.30 -2.23
CA ASN A 339 -12.76 -3.16 -0.84
C ASN A 339 -13.57 -1.88 -0.56
N LEU A 340 -13.94 -1.14 -1.61
CA LEU A 340 -14.91 -0.05 -1.50
C LEU A 340 -16.33 -0.58 -1.70
N SER A 341 -17.19 -0.33 -0.72
CA SER A 341 -18.63 -0.50 -0.88
C SER A 341 -19.15 0.58 -1.82
N LYS A 342 -19.35 0.25 -3.11
CA LYS A 342 -20.00 1.16 -4.05
C LYS A 342 -21.46 1.30 -3.68
N LYS A 343 -21.97 2.53 -3.58
CA LYS A 343 -23.41 2.76 -3.47
C LYS A 343 -24.04 2.30 -4.79
N ALA A 344 -24.98 1.35 -4.70
CA ALA A 344 -25.71 0.81 -5.84
C ALA A 344 -26.66 1.84 -6.45
#